data_AF-A0A1E7F8N0-F1
#
_entry.id   AF-A0A1E7F8N0-F1
#
_cell.length_a   1.000
_cell.length_b   1.000
_cell.length_c   1.000
_cell.angle_alpha   90.00
_cell.angle_beta   90.00
_cell.angle_gamma   90.00
#
_symmetry.space_group_name_H-M   'P 1'
#
loop_
_entity.id
_entity.type
_entity.pdbx_description
1 polymer ?
#
loop_
_entity_poly.entity_id
_entity_poly.type
_entity_poly.pdbx_seq_one_letter_code
_entity_poly.pdbx_strand_id
1 'polypeptide(L)'
;MLQRKEQYHKRTRKQIDVLVEEFLIDIKDDIFDMLCDNNNNSENYYGGLDSDRDTEEEVETTIMLFPEILSLKSTNENKNCYGPGYYPIQCLTFRYMGLFQLECNLKAVSFIPLLARLATKFGQFMDEQRSGLLSTDGKINVLRDLVRTDTEHYNRDHHELVDTKYLIVMKKLRQMGYLKKEDIRRYDILDTLWDDHILAEKRLRFLVEWDPSSLLQSDKVDNIPLHDAALNLSIQPFQIVFKYGLLYFPKKKGICLLFQNNRNSTTPFQHACSIFGQDEVMTVVEDTLLDYQRSSSHDDSNNAEPYNGVDALIMAAIDESVHLDCVYFLLRRQPDVLVKLLSQSSSSNDDDDNIISHDGDDGISSGINNSSNSNNGHSRSRSRDKDDNSVVVNEAMMVNGNPKKKKRRRKDRG
;
A
#
# COMPACT_ATOMS: atom_id res chain seq x y z
N MET A 1 -43.30 -35.68 27.33
CA MET A 1 -44.15 -34.89 28.27
C MET A 1 -44.05 -33.39 27.97
N LEU A 2 -44.47 -32.93 26.78
CA LEU A 2 -44.45 -31.49 26.42
C LEU A 2 -45.73 -31.11 25.67
N GLN A 3 -46.89 -31.57 26.16
CA GLN A 3 -48.19 -31.37 25.52
C GLN A 3 -49.27 -30.85 26.48
N ARG A 4 -48.89 -29.94 27.39
CA ARG A 4 -49.86 -28.99 27.95
C ARG A 4 -49.42 -27.59 27.57
N LYS A 5 -49.82 -27.15 26.39
CA LYS A 5 -49.78 -25.73 26.00
C LYS A 5 -50.86 -25.02 26.80
N GLU A 6 -50.58 -24.69 28.06
CA GLU A 6 -51.41 -23.73 28.77
C GLU A 6 -51.37 -22.42 27.98
N GLN A 7 -52.53 -22.01 27.47
CA GLN A 7 -52.65 -20.76 26.76
C GLN A 7 -52.51 -19.63 27.79
N TYR A 8 -51.29 -19.10 27.95
CA TYR A 8 -51.07 -17.87 28.72
C TYR A 8 -52.05 -16.77 28.27
N HIS A 9 -52.53 -15.97 29.22
CA HIS A 9 -53.41 -14.83 28.93
C HIS A 9 -52.73 -13.87 27.94
N LYS A 10 -53.49 -13.26 27.01
CA LYS A 10 -52.93 -12.37 25.97
C LYS A 10 -52.03 -11.27 26.54
N ARG A 11 -52.39 -10.71 27.71
CA ARG A 11 -51.60 -9.70 28.43
C ARG A 11 -50.20 -10.21 28.80
N THR A 12 -50.09 -11.44 29.31
CA THR A 12 -48.83 -12.04 29.74
C THR A 12 -47.93 -12.33 28.54
N ARG A 13 -48.48 -12.82 27.42
CA ARG A 13 -47.70 -13.04 26.20
C ARG A 13 -47.08 -11.76 25.68
N LYS A 14 -47.88 -10.69 25.58
CA LYS A 14 -47.37 -9.37 25.16
C LYS A 14 -46.24 -8.86 26.05
N GLN A 15 -46.30 -9.09 27.37
CA GLN A 15 -45.21 -8.70 28.27
C GLN A 15 -43.94 -9.53 28.05
N ILE A 16 -44.08 -10.83 27.81
CA ILE A 16 -42.95 -11.70 27.48
C ILE A 16 -42.34 -11.26 26.15
N ASP A 17 -43.16 -10.98 25.14
CA ASP A 17 -42.70 -10.55 23.82
C ASP A 17 -41.87 -9.26 23.93
N VAL A 18 -42.34 -8.26 24.70
CA VAL A 18 -41.60 -7.01 24.96
C VAL A 18 -40.26 -7.27 25.66
N LEU A 19 -40.24 -8.10 26.71
CA LEU A 19 -39.00 -8.41 27.43
C LEU A 19 -37.98 -9.17 26.55
N VAL A 20 -38.47 -10.03 25.66
CA VAL A 20 -37.63 -10.75 24.70
C VAL A 20 -37.07 -9.79 23.65
N GLU A 21 -37.89 -8.87 23.14
CA GLU A 21 -37.43 -7.83 22.21
C GLU A 21 -36.36 -6.93 22.84
N GLU A 22 -36.58 -6.45 24.06
CA GLU A 22 -35.60 -5.66 24.82
C GLU A 22 -34.29 -6.42 25.00
N PHE A 23 -34.37 -7.69 25.44
CA PHE A 23 -33.18 -8.53 25.62
C PHE A 23 -32.39 -8.76 24.33
N LEU A 24 -33.07 -8.94 23.19
CA LEU A 24 -32.41 -9.12 21.90
C LEU A 24 -31.75 -7.83 21.40
N ILE A 25 -32.35 -6.67 21.68
CA ILE A 25 -31.75 -5.37 21.38
C ILE A 25 -30.49 -5.16 22.22
N ASP A 26 -30.57 -5.41 23.53
CA ASP A 26 -29.44 -5.27 24.44
C ASP A 26 -28.26 -6.17 24.00
N ILE A 27 -28.52 -7.43 23.68
CA ILE A 27 -27.47 -8.33 23.17
C ILE A 27 -26.89 -7.82 21.85
N LYS A 28 -27.73 -7.35 20.94
CA LYS A 28 -27.28 -6.85 19.64
C LYS A 28 -26.35 -5.65 19.81
N ASP A 29 -26.71 -4.72 20.68
CA ASP A 29 -25.92 -3.54 20.99
C ASP A 29 -24.62 -3.93 21.70
N ASP A 30 -24.65 -4.86 22.66
CA ASP A 30 -23.46 -5.41 23.33
C ASP A 30 -22.49 -6.06 22.33
N ILE A 31 -22.98 -6.84 21.36
CA ILE A 31 -22.13 -7.44 20.32
C ILE A 31 -21.56 -6.36 19.40
N PHE A 32 -22.37 -5.38 19.00
CA PHE A 32 -21.88 -4.29 18.16
C PHE A 32 -20.78 -3.49 18.86
N ASP A 33 -20.98 -3.19 20.14
CA ASP A 33 -19.99 -2.51 20.97
C ASP A 33 -18.74 -3.38 21.14
N MET A 34 -18.86 -4.69 21.39
CA MET A 34 -17.71 -5.60 21.41
C MET A 34 -16.88 -5.54 20.11
N LEU A 35 -17.51 -5.46 18.94
CA LEU A 35 -16.80 -5.40 17.67
C LEU A 35 -16.16 -4.02 17.41
N CYS A 36 -16.71 -2.96 17.99
CA CYS A 36 -16.27 -1.58 17.77
C CYS A 36 -15.40 -1.00 18.90
N ASP A 37 -15.39 -1.65 20.07
CA ASP A 37 -14.69 -1.16 21.24
C ASP A 37 -13.19 -1.33 21.07
N ASN A 38 -12.52 -0.20 21.27
CA ASN A 38 -11.11 0.02 21.06
C ASN A 38 -10.51 0.81 22.21
N ASN A 39 -11.25 0.97 23.31
CA ASN A 39 -10.87 1.80 24.43
C ASN A 39 -9.98 1.02 25.40
N ASN A 40 -8.75 1.48 25.61
CA ASN A 40 -7.81 0.86 26.54
C ASN A 40 -8.02 1.31 28.01
N ASN A 41 -8.91 2.28 28.29
CA ASN A 41 -8.99 2.93 29.61
C ASN A 41 -9.80 2.19 30.68
N SER A 42 -10.36 1.02 30.39
CA SER A 42 -11.17 0.30 31.36
C SER A 42 -10.41 -0.90 31.94
N GLU A 43 -9.69 -0.68 33.05
CA GLU A 43 -9.07 -1.76 33.84
C GLU A 43 -10.07 -2.86 34.28
N ASN A 44 -11.38 -2.60 34.17
CA ASN A 44 -12.45 -3.51 34.62
C ASN A 44 -13.52 -3.83 33.56
N TYR A 45 -13.39 -3.41 32.31
CA TYR A 45 -14.41 -3.65 31.27
C TYR A 45 -13.85 -4.42 30.09
N TYR A 46 -14.65 -5.32 29.53
CA TYR A 46 -14.30 -6.21 28.41
C TYR A 46 -14.01 -5.36 27.16
N GLY A 47 -12.72 -5.10 26.88
CA GLY A 47 -12.28 -4.13 25.87
C GLY A 47 -12.20 -4.68 24.44
N GLY A 48 -13.36 -4.95 23.85
CA GLY A 48 -13.50 -5.41 22.46
C GLY A 48 -12.92 -6.80 22.18
N LEU A 49 -12.78 -7.16 20.90
CA LEU A 49 -12.24 -8.46 20.47
C LEU A 49 -10.76 -8.64 20.84
N ASP A 50 -10.43 -9.84 21.35
CA ASP A 50 -9.07 -10.21 21.75
C ASP A 50 -8.70 -11.61 21.27
N SER A 51 -7.74 -11.73 20.36
CA SER A 51 -7.25 -13.00 19.82
C SER A 51 -6.66 -13.97 20.84
N ASP A 52 -6.30 -13.50 22.03
CA ASP A 52 -5.78 -14.36 23.10
C ASP A 52 -6.91 -14.98 23.94
N ARG A 53 -8.13 -14.44 23.84
CA ARG A 53 -9.30 -14.83 24.62
C ARG A 53 -10.39 -15.44 23.75
N ASP A 54 -10.67 -14.83 22.60
CA ASP A 54 -11.82 -15.12 21.75
C ASP A 54 -11.37 -15.97 20.55
N THR A 55 -12.15 -16.99 20.21
CA THR A 55 -11.91 -17.85 19.04
C THR A 55 -12.67 -17.37 17.80
N GLU A 56 -12.22 -17.74 16.60
CA GLU A 56 -12.94 -17.41 15.35
C GLU A 56 -14.35 -18.04 15.36
N GLU A 57 -14.52 -19.23 15.95
CA GLU A 57 -15.80 -19.94 16.05
C GLU A 57 -16.80 -19.24 16.98
N GLU A 58 -16.34 -18.73 18.12
CA GLU A 58 -17.18 -17.96 19.05
C GLU A 58 -17.63 -16.65 18.41
N VAL A 59 -16.71 -15.93 17.77
CA VAL A 59 -17.02 -14.69 17.04
C VAL A 59 -17.98 -14.96 15.88
N GLU A 60 -17.77 -16.02 15.08
CA GLU A 60 -18.70 -16.41 14.02
C GLU A 60 -20.09 -16.73 14.57
N THR A 61 -20.18 -17.54 15.63
CA THR A 61 -21.45 -17.92 16.25
C THR A 61 -22.20 -16.70 16.76
N THR A 62 -21.48 -15.75 17.36
CA THR A 62 -22.05 -14.51 17.89
C THR A 62 -22.59 -13.62 16.76
N ILE A 63 -21.82 -13.43 15.69
CA ILE A 63 -22.26 -12.65 14.51
C ILE A 63 -23.45 -13.33 13.80
N MET A 64 -23.51 -14.66 13.80
CA MET A 64 -24.64 -15.41 13.22
C MET A 64 -25.98 -15.12 13.88
N LEU A 65 -26.00 -14.65 15.14
CA LEU A 65 -27.23 -14.24 15.82
C LEU A 65 -27.81 -12.95 15.22
N PHE A 66 -26.95 -11.99 14.85
CA PHE A 66 -27.34 -10.69 14.30
C PHE A 66 -26.42 -10.24 13.15
N PRO A 67 -26.50 -10.86 11.96
CA PRO A 67 -25.59 -10.56 10.85
C PRO A 67 -25.59 -9.11 10.39
N GLU A 68 -26.70 -8.40 10.59
CA GLU A 68 -26.88 -7.00 10.20
C GLU A 68 -25.97 -6.03 10.96
N ILE A 69 -25.40 -6.43 12.09
CA ILE A 69 -24.47 -5.58 12.84
C ILE A 69 -23.20 -5.28 12.02
N LEU A 70 -22.83 -6.16 11.09
CA LEU A 70 -21.62 -5.99 10.27
C LEU A 70 -21.70 -4.74 9.39
N SER A 71 -22.91 -4.36 8.94
CA SER A 71 -23.16 -3.18 8.10
C SER A 71 -23.70 -1.99 8.90
N LEU A 72 -23.89 -2.15 10.21
CA LEU A 72 -24.27 -1.05 11.09
C LEU A 72 -23.07 -0.10 11.22
N LYS A 73 -23.34 1.21 11.15
CA LYS A 73 -22.31 2.24 11.33
C LYS A 73 -22.36 2.78 12.75
N SER A 74 -21.20 3.07 13.31
CA SER A 74 -21.11 3.79 14.58
C SER A 74 -21.89 5.11 14.52
N THR A 75 -22.62 5.45 15.57
CA THR A 75 -23.32 6.73 15.73
C THR A 75 -22.51 7.67 16.62
N ASN A 76 -22.86 8.97 16.62
CA ASN A 76 -22.21 9.97 17.49
C ASN A 76 -22.38 9.70 18.99
N GLU A 77 -23.36 8.88 19.36
CA GLU A 77 -23.69 8.59 20.75
C GLU A 77 -22.75 7.54 21.35
N ASN A 78 -22.12 6.72 20.49
CA ASN A 78 -21.16 5.71 20.91
C ASN A 78 -19.79 6.36 21.11
N LYS A 79 -19.47 6.68 22.37
CA LYS A 79 -18.28 7.44 22.79
C LYS A 79 -16.93 6.78 22.49
N ASN A 80 -16.91 5.56 21.93
CA ASN A 80 -15.75 4.66 22.00
C ASN A 80 -15.04 4.38 20.66
N CYS A 81 -15.52 4.93 19.54
CA CYS A 81 -14.92 4.69 18.21
C CYS A 81 -14.64 6.01 17.47
N TYR A 82 -13.91 5.91 16.34
CA TYR A 82 -13.29 6.92 15.46
C TYR A 82 -14.14 8.11 14.98
N GLY A 83 -15.25 8.38 15.64
CA GLY A 83 -16.33 9.20 15.16
C GLY A 83 -17.46 8.33 14.58
N PRO A 84 -18.55 8.97 14.19
CA PRO A 84 -19.65 8.30 13.53
C PRO A 84 -19.21 7.78 12.16
N GLY A 85 -19.82 6.69 11.71
CA GLY A 85 -19.76 6.24 10.32
C GLY A 85 -18.86 5.04 10.04
N TYR A 86 -18.21 4.48 11.06
CA TYR A 86 -17.32 3.32 10.91
C TYR A 86 -18.11 2.01 10.96
N TYR A 87 -17.75 1.09 10.08
CA TYR A 87 -18.21 -0.30 10.18
C TYR A 87 -17.36 -1.07 11.21
N PRO A 88 -17.92 -2.09 11.89
CA PRO A 88 -17.17 -2.87 12.86
C PRO A 88 -15.83 -3.41 12.36
N ILE A 89 -15.77 -3.90 11.11
CA ILE A 89 -14.51 -4.40 10.52
C ILE A 89 -13.42 -3.33 10.43
N GLN A 90 -13.79 -2.05 10.29
CA GLN A 90 -12.87 -0.92 10.21
C GLN A 90 -12.28 -0.61 11.59
N CYS A 91 -13.08 -0.77 12.64
CA CYS A 91 -12.64 -0.61 14.03
C CYS A 91 -11.55 -1.62 14.42
N LEU A 92 -11.43 -2.78 13.76
CA LEU A 92 -10.46 -3.81 14.16
C LEU A 92 -9.00 -3.49 13.79
N THR A 93 -8.75 -2.41 13.05
CA THR A 93 -7.39 -2.05 12.59
C THR A 93 -6.62 -1.24 13.61
N PHE A 94 -7.28 -0.37 14.37
CA PHE A 94 -6.58 0.53 15.30
C PHE A 94 -7.35 0.68 16.60
N ARG A 95 -6.63 0.95 17.67
CA ARG A 95 -7.12 1.41 18.97
C ARG A 95 -6.87 2.88 19.16
N TYR A 96 -7.69 3.50 19.99
CA TYR A 96 -7.57 4.92 20.30
C TYR A 96 -6.91 5.12 21.67
N MET A 97 -5.73 5.73 21.68
CA MET A 97 -4.94 6.01 22.89
C MET A 97 -5.05 7.49 23.36
N GLY A 98 -6.01 8.25 22.83
CA GLY A 98 -6.21 9.66 23.17
C GLY A 98 -6.34 10.55 21.92
N LEU A 99 -6.43 11.87 22.11
CA LEU A 99 -6.90 12.84 21.09
C LEU A 99 -6.27 12.74 19.69
N PHE A 100 -5.05 12.22 19.56
CA PHE A 100 -4.32 12.18 18.30
C PHE A 100 -3.47 10.92 18.11
N GLN A 101 -3.64 9.89 18.94
CA GLN A 101 -2.80 8.70 18.91
C GLN A 101 -3.62 7.46 18.57
N LEU A 102 -3.28 6.88 17.41
CA LEU A 102 -3.78 5.59 16.98
C LEU A 102 -2.72 4.54 17.24
N GLU A 103 -3.15 3.40 17.77
CA GLU A 103 -2.30 2.23 18.01
C GLU A 103 -2.82 1.06 17.18
N CYS A 104 -1.99 0.30 16.49
CA CYS A 104 -2.36 -0.91 15.79
C CYS A 104 -3.06 -1.88 16.76
N ASN A 105 -4.28 -2.32 16.42
CA ASN A 105 -5.03 -3.24 17.27
C ASN A 105 -4.53 -4.68 17.11
N LEU A 106 -3.40 -4.99 17.77
CA LEU A 106 -2.79 -6.32 17.64
C LEU A 106 -3.70 -7.45 18.09
N LYS A 107 -4.66 -7.23 18.99
CA LYS A 107 -5.54 -8.31 19.45
C LYS A 107 -6.72 -8.56 18.52
N ALA A 108 -7.24 -7.53 17.86
CA ALA A 108 -8.45 -7.66 17.04
C ALA A 108 -8.17 -7.83 15.53
N VAL A 109 -7.02 -7.39 15.02
CA VAL A 109 -6.72 -7.37 13.57
C VAL A 109 -6.84 -8.75 12.91
N SER A 110 -6.60 -9.83 13.64
CA SER A 110 -6.69 -11.20 13.12
C SER A 110 -8.11 -11.63 12.75
N PHE A 111 -9.14 -10.95 13.26
CA PHE A 111 -10.54 -11.24 12.94
C PHE A 111 -11.03 -10.56 11.66
N ILE A 112 -10.26 -9.64 11.06
CA ILE A 112 -10.65 -8.94 9.82
C ILE A 112 -11.01 -9.92 8.69
N PRO A 113 -10.21 -10.97 8.38
CA PRO A 113 -10.57 -11.93 7.33
C PRO A 113 -11.87 -12.69 7.64
N LEU A 114 -12.12 -13.01 8.91
CA LEU A 114 -13.36 -13.64 9.36
C LEU A 114 -14.57 -12.73 9.10
N LEU A 115 -14.51 -11.49 9.57
CA LEU A 115 -15.61 -10.53 9.37
C LEU A 115 -15.87 -10.26 7.89
N ALA A 116 -14.83 -10.13 7.06
CA ALA A 116 -14.98 -9.96 5.61
C ALA A 116 -15.70 -11.18 4.98
N ARG A 117 -15.33 -12.40 5.38
CA ARG A 117 -16.00 -13.63 4.94
C ARG A 117 -17.48 -13.66 5.32
N LEU A 118 -17.79 -13.33 6.57
CA LEU A 118 -19.16 -13.33 7.07
C LEU A 118 -20.01 -12.25 6.40
N ALA A 119 -19.47 -11.04 6.25
CA ALA A 119 -20.13 -9.95 5.55
C ALA A 119 -20.50 -10.32 4.11
N THR A 120 -19.62 -11.02 3.38
CA THR A 120 -19.92 -11.59 2.05
C THR A 120 -21.00 -12.67 2.12
N LYS A 121 -20.85 -13.63 3.05
CA LYS A 121 -21.79 -14.75 3.23
C LYS A 121 -23.22 -14.25 3.48
N PHE A 122 -23.38 -13.16 4.21
CA PHE A 122 -24.67 -12.58 4.55
C PHE A 122 -25.12 -11.45 3.62
N GLY A 123 -24.38 -11.15 2.56
CA GLY A 123 -24.75 -10.12 1.58
C GLY A 123 -24.94 -8.73 2.18
N GLN A 124 -24.15 -8.37 3.20
CA GLN A 124 -24.34 -7.16 4.01
C GLN A 124 -23.89 -5.87 3.32
N PHE A 125 -23.17 -5.99 2.19
CA PHE A 125 -22.53 -4.87 1.52
C PHE A 125 -22.68 -4.99 0.01
N MET A 126 -22.60 -3.85 -0.65
CA MET A 126 -22.43 -3.79 -2.11
C MET A 126 -21.04 -4.28 -2.50
N ASP A 127 -20.91 -4.81 -3.73
CA ASP A 127 -19.64 -5.35 -4.25
C ASP A 127 -18.50 -4.32 -4.19
N GLU A 128 -18.80 -3.04 -4.39
CA GLU A 128 -17.81 -1.95 -4.36
C GLU A 128 -17.24 -1.71 -2.97
N GLN A 129 -18.01 -1.99 -1.91
CA GLN A 129 -17.59 -1.83 -0.52
C GLN A 129 -16.74 -3.02 -0.03
N ARG A 130 -16.69 -4.10 -0.82
CA ARG A 130 -15.92 -5.32 -0.54
C ARG A 130 -16.04 -5.77 0.90
N SER A 131 -17.26 -6.08 1.29
CA SER A 131 -17.54 -6.65 2.62
C SER A 131 -17.19 -5.71 3.78
N GLY A 132 -17.28 -4.40 3.54
CA GLY A 132 -17.01 -3.34 4.52
C GLY A 132 -15.54 -2.93 4.63
N LEU A 133 -14.63 -3.60 3.91
CA LEU A 133 -13.21 -3.23 3.86
C LEU A 133 -12.99 -1.84 3.24
N LEU A 134 -13.91 -1.41 2.36
CA LEU A 134 -13.87 -0.13 1.69
C LEU A 134 -15.10 0.72 2.06
N SER A 135 -14.86 1.99 2.38
CA SER A 135 -15.94 2.97 2.57
C SER A 135 -16.32 3.64 1.24
N THR A 136 -17.60 4.00 1.10
CA THR A 136 -18.12 4.71 -0.07
C THR A 136 -17.60 6.14 -0.19
N ASP A 137 -17.17 6.76 0.90
CA ASP A 137 -16.58 8.09 0.91
C ASP A 137 -15.07 8.10 0.58
N GLY A 138 -14.47 6.90 0.42
CA GLY A 138 -13.05 6.72 0.13
C GLY A 138 -12.11 7.14 1.27
N LYS A 139 -12.62 7.62 2.41
CA LYS A 139 -11.80 8.09 3.53
C LYS A 139 -11.29 6.94 4.37
N ILE A 140 -12.16 5.96 4.63
CA ILE A 140 -11.86 4.81 5.46
C ILE A 140 -11.61 3.60 4.55
N ASN A 141 -10.44 3.01 4.70
CA ASN A 141 -10.02 1.89 3.88
C ASN A 141 -9.17 0.94 4.72
N VAL A 142 -9.76 -0.20 5.10
CA VAL A 142 -9.09 -1.23 5.90
C VAL A 142 -7.80 -1.70 5.23
N LEU A 143 -7.75 -1.75 3.90
CA LEU A 143 -6.56 -2.18 3.17
C LEU A 143 -5.41 -1.17 3.32
N ARG A 144 -5.73 0.13 3.36
CA ARG A 144 -4.78 1.21 3.63
C ARG A 144 -4.38 1.22 5.11
N ASP A 145 -5.34 1.01 6.00
CA ASP A 145 -5.11 0.94 7.44
C ASP A 145 -4.22 -0.26 7.82
N LEU A 146 -4.28 -1.36 7.07
CA LEU A 146 -3.45 -2.54 7.32
C LEU A 146 -1.95 -2.35 7.02
N VAL A 147 -1.55 -1.29 6.31
CA VAL A 147 -0.13 -1.01 6.04
C VAL A 147 0.49 -0.01 7.00
N ARG A 148 -0.34 0.78 7.68
CA ARG A 148 0.09 1.75 8.68
C ARG A 148 0.77 1.05 9.86
N THR A 149 1.60 1.79 10.57
CA THR A 149 2.30 1.34 11.78
C THR A 149 1.96 2.22 12.98
N ASP A 150 2.41 1.77 14.14
CA ASP A 150 2.38 2.54 15.37
C ASP A 150 3.35 3.71 15.37
N THR A 151 3.05 4.68 16.23
CA THR A 151 3.94 5.81 16.55
C THR A 151 5.27 5.36 17.14
N GLU A 152 6.27 6.24 17.12
CA GLU A 152 7.65 5.98 17.62
C GLU A 152 7.77 5.69 19.13
N HIS A 153 6.67 5.67 19.88
CA HIS A 153 6.68 5.44 21.31
C HIS A 153 6.99 3.99 21.70
N TYR A 154 6.87 3.05 20.76
CA TYR A 154 7.13 1.64 20.99
C TYR A 154 8.56 1.24 20.61
N ASN A 155 8.99 0.10 21.14
CA ASN A 155 10.31 -0.44 20.81
C ASN A 155 10.27 -1.19 19.46
N ARG A 156 11.45 -1.50 18.93
CA ARG A 156 11.62 -2.22 17.66
C ARG A 156 10.87 -3.55 17.62
N ASP A 157 10.88 -4.30 18.73
CA ASP A 157 10.25 -5.63 18.81
C ASP A 157 8.73 -5.54 18.63
N HIS A 158 8.10 -4.51 19.19
CA HIS A 158 6.68 -4.23 18.99
C HIS A 158 6.37 -3.93 17.53
N HIS A 159 7.14 -3.06 16.87
CA HIS A 159 6.94 -2.76 15.45
C HIS A 159 7.15 -3.98 14.55
N GLU A 160 8.12 -4.84 14.87
CA GLU A 160 8.30 -6.10 14.15
C GLU A 160 7.10 -7.05 14.33
N LEU A 161 6.54 -7.12 15.54
CA LEU A 161 5.33 -7.90 15.82
C LEU A 161 4.13 -7.36 15.03
N VAL A 162 3.94 -6.04 15.01
CA VAL A 162 2.89 -5.36 14.24
C VAL A 162 3.02 -5.69 12.76
N ASP A 163 4.19 -5.45 12.19
CA ASP A 163 4.46 -5.70 10.77
C ASP A 163 4.18 -7.16 10.39
N THR A 164 4.58 -8.10 11.26
CA THR A 164 4.34 -9.54 11.05
C THR A 164 2.86 -9.90 11.13
N LYS A 165 2.13 -9.43 12.15
CA LYS A 165 0.71 -9.80 12.36
C LYS A 165 -0.18 -9.22 11.27
N TYR A 166 0.07 -7.98 10.86
CA TYR A 166 -0.68 -7.32 9.79
C TYR A 166 -0.38 -7.94 8.42
N LEU A 167 0.88 -8.31 8.15
CA LEU A 167 1.23 -9.05 6.94
C LEU A 167 0.47 -10.37 6.82
N ILE A 168 0.30 -11.12 7.92
CA ILE A 168 -0.49 -12.37 7.92
C ILE A 168 -1.93 -12.09 7.50
N VAL A 169 -2.55 -11.03 8.02
CA VAL A 169 -3.91 -10.62 7.66
C VAL A 169 -4.00 -10.22 6.19
N MET A 170 -3.06 -9.40 5.68
CA MET A 170 -3.01 -9.03 4.26
C MET A 170 -2.87 -10.26 3.34
N LYS A 171 -2.02 -11.23 3.71
CA LYS A 171 -1.87 -12.50 2.98
C LYS A 171 -3.16 -13.30 2.96
N LYS A 172 -3.86 -13.43 4.10
CA LYS A 172 -5.18 -14.08 4.17
C LYS A 172 -6.20 -13.37 3.27
N LEU A 173 -6.31 -12.04 3.35
CA LEU A 173 -7.22 -11.25 2.51
C LEU A 173 -6.92 -11.40 1.01
N ARG A 174 -5.64 -11.47 0.62
CA ARG A 174 -5.22 -11.78 -0.76
C ARG A 174 -5.67 -13.16 -1.19
N GLN A 175 -5.43 -14.19 -0.37
CA GLN A 175 -5.83 -15.57 -0.67
C GLN A 175 -7.35 -15.71 -0.84
N MET A 176 -8.12 -14.91 -0.11
CA MET A 176 -9.58 -14.88 -0.19
C MET A 176 -10.11 -13.98 -1.33
N GLY A 177 -9.25 -13.29 -2.07
CA GLY A 177 -9.62 -12.41 -3.18
C GLY A 177 -10.17 -11.04 -2.77
N TYR A 178 -10.07 -10.66 -1.49
CA TYR A 178 -10.51 -9.36 -0.98
C TYR A 178 -9.51 -8.23 -1.24
N LEU A 179 -8.23 -8.52 -1.05
CA LEU A 179 -7.13 -7.66 -1.45
C LEU A 179 -6.66 -8.09 -2.85
N LYS A 180 -6.63 -7.15 -3.79
CA LYS A 180 -6.26 -7.36 -5.20
C LYS A 180 -5.05 -6.51 -5.56
N LYS A 181 -4.37 -6.89 -6.63
CA LYS A 181 -3.18 -6.18 -7.11
C LYS A 181 -3.50 -4.72 -7.46
N GLU A 182 -4.66 -4.49 -8.06
CA GLU A 182 -5.11 -3.17 -8.48
C GLU A 182 -5.38 -2.23 -7.30
N ASP A 183 -5.66 -2.78 -6.12
CA ASP A 183 -5.92 -1.99 -4.91
C ASP A 183 -4.67 -1.26 -4.43
N ILE A 184 -3.48 -1.85 -4.65
CA ILE A 184 -2.19 -1.25 -4.28
C ILE A 184 -2.07 0.16 -4.87
N ARG A 185 -2.44 0.28 -6.15
CA ARG A 185 -2.40 1.54 -6.91
C ARG A 185 -3.63 2.39 -6.70
N ARG A 186 -4.80 1.77 -6.65
CA ARG A 186 -6.08 2.50 -6.62
C ARG A 186 -6.27 3.28 -5.31
N TYR A 187 -5.68 2.78 -4.22
CA TYR A 187 -5.83 3.36 -2.90
C TYR A 187 -4.51 3.83 -2.30
N ASP A 188 -3.48 4.03 -3.14
CA ASP A 188 -2.19 4.58 -2.74
C ASP A 188 -1.64 3.85 -1.49
N ILE A 189 -1.74 2.51 -1.51
CA ILE A 189 -1.43 1.67 -0.34
C ILE A 189 0.06 1.81 -0.01
N LEU A 190 0.93 1.90 -1.02
CA LEU A 190 2.35 2.11 -0.77
C LEU A 190 2.66 3.48 -0.18
N ASP A 191 1.99 4.53 -0.64
CA ASP A 191 2.26 5.90 -0.18
C ASP A 191 2.01 6.04 1.32
N THR A 192 1.06 5.27 1.82
CA THR A 192 0.72 5.21 3.25
C THR A 192 1.83 4.63 4.13
N LEU A 193 2.74 3.83 3.58
CA LEU A 193 3.88 3.30 4.33
C LEU A 193 4.91 4.39 4.68
N TRP A 194 4.86 5.54 3.99
CA TRP A 194 5.79 6.65 4.18
C TRP A 194 5.25 7.72 5.12
N ASP A 195 3.93 7.74 5.36
CA ASP A 195 3.27 8.67 6.30
C ASP A 195 3.77 8.47 7.75
N ASP A 196 4.27 7.27 8.06
CA ASP A 196 4.76 6.91 9.37
C ASP A 196 6.30 6.96 9.46
N HIS A 197 6.82 7.29 10.64
CA HIS A 197 8.26 7.36 10.87
C HIS A 197 8.96 5.99 10.89
N ILE A 198 8.20 4.90 11.01
CA ILE A 198 8.73 3.55 11.17
C ILE A 198 8.35 2.70 9.97
N LEU A 199 9.36 2.16 9.30
CA LEU A 199 9.13 1.36 8.11
C LEU A 199 8.66 -0.05 8.44
N ALA A 200 7.48 -0.39 7.94
CA ALA A 200 6.96 -1.76 7.94
C ALA A 200 7.55 -2.58 6.78
N GLU A 201 8.82 -2.97 6.90
CA GLU A 201 9.60 -3.58 5.81
C GLU A 201 8.96 -4.86 5.25
N LYS A 202 8.39 -5.74 6.09
CA LYS A 202 7.81 -7.01 5.64
C LYS A 202 6.54 -6.75 4.80
N ARG A 203 5.73 -5.76 5.18
CA ARG A 203 4.55 -5.32 4.40
C ARG A 203 4.95 -4.59 3.12
N LEU A 204 5.95 -3.70 3.16
CA LEU A 204 6.52 -3.08 1.95
C LEU A 204 6.97 -4.15 0.96
N ARG A 205 7.82 -5.07 1.40
CA ARG A 205 8.33 -6.17 0.59
C ARG A 205 7.21 -6.97 -0.06
N PHE A 206 6.20 -7.36 0.72
CA PHE A 206 5.05 -8.10 0.20
C PHE A 206 4.28 -7.38 -0.91
N LEU A 207 4.09 -6.06 -0.78
CA LEU A 207 3.39 -5.25 -1.78
C LEU A 207 4.24 -5.07 -3.04
N VAL A 208 5.52 -4.74 -2.88
CA VAL A 208 6.46 -4.55 -3.98
C VAL A 208 6.67 -5.85 -4.75
N GLU A 209 6.86 -6.98 -4.07
CA GLU A 209 6.96 -8.30 -4.71
C GLU A 209 5.70 -8.65 -5.51
N TRP A 210 4.54 -8.17 -5.07
CA TRP A 210 3.27 -8.45 -5.73
C TRP A 210 3.00 -7.52 -6.93
N ASP A 211 3.32 -6.24 -6.81
CA ASP A 211 3.25 -5.29 -7.91
C ASP A 211 4.47 -4.37 -7.97
N PRO A 212 5.59 -4.78 -8.59
CA PRO A 212 6.79 -3.95 -8.62
C PRO A 212 6.58 -2.61 -9.31
N SER A 213 5.69 -2.54 -10.31
CA SER A 213 5.38 -1.31 -11.05
C SER A 213 4.78 -0.20 -10.19
N SER A 214 4.32 -0.52 -8.98
CA SER A 214 3.88 0.49 -8.01
C SER A 214 5.04 1.35 -7.50
N LEU A 215 6.30 0.90 -7.58
CA LEU A 215 7.49 1.72 -7.31
C LEU A 215 7.75 2.80 -8.36
N LEU A 216 7.12 2.70 -9.53
CA LEU A 216 7.24 3.66 -10.62
C LEU A 216 6.04 4.61 -10.69
N GLN A 217 5.01 4.35 -9.88
CA GLN A 217 3.80 5.15 -9.91
C GLN A 217 4.07 6.46 -9.18
N SER A 218 3.70 7.55 -9.84
CA SER A 218 3.79 8.87 -9.27
C SER A 218 2.46 9.27 -8.64
N ASP A 219 2.53 9.98 -7.52
CA ASP A 219 1.36 10.51 -6.82
C ASP A 219 0.82 11.79 -7.51
N LYS A 220 -0.03 12.57 -6.82
CA LYS A 220 -0.61 13.82 -7.35
C LYS A 220 0.41 14.94 -7.59
N VAL A 221 1.60 14.87 -7.00
CA VAL A 221 2.70 15.83 -7.19
C VAL A 221 3.86 15.23 -7.98
N ASP A 222 3.61 14.10 -8.64
CA ASP A 222 4.56 13.31 -9.38
C ASP A 222 5.72 12.74 -8.52
N ASN A 223 5.52 12.57 -7.21
CA ASN A 223 6.45 11.85 -6.35
C ASN A 223 6.30 10.35 -6.60
N ILE A 224 7.40 9.66 -6.87
CA ILE A 224 7.45 8.20 -6.78
C ILE A 224 7.75 7.78 -5.34
N PRO A 225 7.52 6.52 -4.92
CA PRO A 225 7.80 6.07 -3.56
C PRO A 225 9.22 6.34 -3.05
N LEU A 226 10.20 6.47 -3.96
CA LEU A 226 11.57 6.82 -3.58
C LEU A 226 11.70 8.29 -3.12
N HIS A 227 10.90 9.22 -3.66
CA HIS A 227 10.83 10.61 -3.17
C HIS A 227 10.34 10.64 -1.73
N ASP A 228 9.25 9.94 -1.43
CA ASP A 228 8.65 9.95 -0.09
C ASP A 228 9.54 9.23 0.92
N ALA A 229 10.17 8.11 0.52
CA ALA A 229 11.17 7.43 1.32
C ALA A 229 12.41 8.29 1.61
N ALA A 230 12.77 9.22 0.71
CA ALA A 230 13.85 10.17 0.90
C ALA A 230 13.51 11.27 1.93
N LEU A 231 12.23 11.54 2.18
CA LEU A 231 11.74 12.52 3.15
C LEU A 231 11.61 11.95 4.57
N ASN A 232 11.85 10.65 4.75
CA ASN A 232 11.77 10.02 6.05
C ASN A 232 12.88 10.53 7.00
N LEU A 233 12.72 10.33 8.31
CA LEU A 233 13.72 10.72 9.32
C LEU A 233 14.95 9.80 9.35
N SER A 234 14.85 8.63 8.73
CA SER A 234 15.94 7.66 8.57
C SER A 234 16.28 7.46 7.09
N ILE A 235 17.54 7.19 6.78
CA ILE A 235 17.99 6.87 5.41
C ILE A 235 17.63 5.44 4.98
N GLN A 236 17.24 4.58 5.93
CA GLN A 236 16.96 3.17 5.68
C GLN A 236 15.79 2.92 4.71
N PRO A 237 14.63 3.61 4.81
CA PRO A 237 13.55 3.49 3.83
C PRO A 237 14.00 3.84 2.40
N PHE A 238 14.76 4.93 2.24
CA PHE A 238 15.35 5.31 0.95
C PHE A 238 16.22 4.18 0.39
N GLN A 239 17.11 3.61 1.21
CA GLN A 239 17.98 2.49 0.82
C GLN A 239 17.16 1.27 0.38
N ILE A 240 16.14 0.90 1.14
CA ILE A 240 15.31 -0.29 0.87
C ILE A 240 14.51 -0.11 -0.41
N VAL A 241 13.86 1.04 -0.60
CA VAL A 241 13.10 1.34 -1.83
C VAL A 241 14.02 1.37 -3.04
N PHE A 242 15.18 2.00 -2.92
CA PHE A 242 16.16 2.03 -4.00
C PHE A 242 16.65 0.61 -4.37
N LYS A 243 16.96 -0.21 -3.37
CA LYS A 243 17.33 -1.62 -3.55
C LYS A 243 16.26 -2.40 -4.32
N TYR A 244 14.98 -2.21 -3.98
CA TYR A 244 13.88 -2.85 -4.72
C TYR A 244 13.71 -2.29 -6.14
N GLY A 245 13.95 -1.00 -6.34
CA GLY A 245 14.00 -0.37 -7.65
C GLY A 245 15.05 -1.04 -8.56
N LEU A 246 16.25 -1.30 -8.02
CA LEU A 246 17.29 -2.05 -8.73
C LEU A 246 16.88 -3.50 -8.98
N LEU A 247 16.33 -4.18 -7.98
CA LEU A 247 15.95 -5.59 -8.07
C LEU A 247 14.91 -5.86 -9.18
N TYR A 248 13.87 -5.04 -9.26
CA TYR A 248 12.77 -5.25 -10.20
C TYR A 248 12.91 -4.51 -11.52
N PHE A 249 13.73 -3.46 -11.56
CA PHE A 249 13.99 -2.69 -12.79
C PHE A 249 15.48 -2.58 -13.14
N PRO A 250 16.20 -3.72 -13.20
CA PRO A 250 17.67 -3.74 -13.25
C PRO A 250 18.25 -3.20 -14.55
N LYS A 251 17.50 -3.26 -15.64
CA LYS A 251 18.02 -3.05 -17.00
C LYS A 251 18.00 -1.60 -17.49
N LYS A 252 17.61 -0.61 -16.69
CA LYS A 252 17.55 0.81 -17.10
C LYS A 252 16.98 1.70 -15.99
N LYS A 253 15.76 1.36 -15.53
CA LYS A 253 14.96 2.28 -14.72
C LYS A 253 15.41 2.34 -13.27
N GLY A 254 15.93 1.26 -12.68
CA GLY A 254 16.29 1.20 -11.27
C GLY A 254 17.25 2.32 -10.84
N ILE A 255 18.35 2.53 -11.58
CA ILE A 255 19.28 3.63 -11.31
C ILE A 255 18.65 4.99 -11.62
N CYS A 256 17.86 5.08 -12.69
CA CYS A 256 17.19 6.32 -13.08
C CYS A 256 16.19 6.82 -12.02
N LEU A 257 15.63 5.95 -11.18
CA LEU A 257 14.72 6.35 -10.09
C LEU A 257 15.35 7.36 -9.14
N LEU A 258 16.65 7.28 -8.87
CA LEU A 258 17.36 8.26 -8.01
C LEU A 258 17.25 9.69 -8.54
N PHE A 259 17.09 9.83 -9.85
CA PHE A 259 17.16 11.09 -10.57
C PHE A 259 15.84 11.43 -11.27
N GLN A 260 14.75 10.73 -10.96
CA GLN A 260 13.45 11.05 -11.54
C GLN A 260 12.91 12.35 -10.94
N ASN A 261 12.59 13.32 -11.78
CA ASN A 261 12.01 14.59 -11.39
C ASN A 261 10.54 14.41 -11.02
N ASN A 262 10.14 14.99 -9.89
CA ASN A 262 8.73 15.26 -9.62
C ASN A 262 8.29 16.58 -10.28
N ARG A 263 7.06 17.02 -9.99
CA ARG A 263 6.50 18.27 -10.53
C ARG A 263 7.30 19.53 -10.16
N ASN A 264 8.06 19.47 -9.08
CA ASN A 264 8.93 20.56 -8.62
C ASN A 264 10.36 20.45 -9.16
N SER A 265 10.60 19.57 -10.14
CA SER A 265 11.93 19.27 -10.69
C SER A 265 12.95 18.87 -9.61
N THR A 266 12.46 18.22 -8.55
CA THR A 266 13.31 17.69 -7.47
C THR A 266 13.39 16.18 -7.60
N THR A 267 14.59 15.63 -7.41
CA THR A 267 14.84 14.18 -7.47
C THR A 267 14.85 13.54 -6.08
N PRO A 268 14.62 12.21 -5.95
CA PRO A 268 14.77 11.53 -4.67
C PRO A 268 16.18 11.70 -4.09
N PHE A 269 17.21 11.66 -4.94
CA PHE A 269 18.59 11.89 -4.52
C PHE A 269 18.80 13.28 -3.92
N GLN A 270 18.22 14.32 -4.54
CA GLN A 270 18.29 15.69 -4.00
C GLN A 270 17.55 15.82 -2.66
N HIS A 271 16.36 15.22 -2.53
CA HIS A 271 15.63 15.18 -1.25
C HIS A 271 16.47 14.52 -0.16
N ALA A 272 17.00 13.32 -0.43
CA ALA A 272 17.83 12.60 0.53
C ALA A 272 19.07 13.42 0.91
N CYS A 273 19.77 14.03 -0.07
CA CYS A 273 20.96 14.84 0.18
C CYS A 273 20.67 16.08 1.04
N SER A 274 19.48 16.68 0.88
CA SER A 274 19.07 17.83 1.68
C SER A 274 18.83 17.50 3.16
N ILE A 275 18.50 16.24 3.47
CA ILE A 275 18.18 15.77 4.82
C ILE A 275 19.40 15.11 5.49
N PHE A 276 20.06 14.19 4.81
CA PHE A 276 21.15 13.37 5.36
C PHE A 276 22.56 13.86 4.96
N GLY A 277 22.65 14.78 3.98
CA GLY A 277 23.92 15.22 3.43
C GLY A 277 24.41 14.32 2.29
N GLN A 278 25.15 14.92 1.35
CA GLN A 278 25.54 14.26 0.10
C GLN A 278 26.44 13.04 0.32
N ASP A 279 27.41 13.12 1.24
CA ASP A 279 28.37 12.03 1.47
C ASP A 279 27.72 10.76 2.01
N GLU A 280 26.76 10.90 2.94
CA GLU A 280 26.02 9.78 3.52
C GLU A 280 25.12 9.12 2.47
N VAL A 281 24.37 9.93 1.71
CA VAL A 281 23.51 9.43 0.63
C VAL A 281 24.30 8.74 -0.47
N MET A 282 25.43 9.32 -0.88
CA MET A 282 26.32 8.69 -1.85
C MET A 282 26.86 7.36 -1.33
N THR A 283 27.25 7.27 -0.06
CA THR A 283 27.69 6.01 0.56
C THR A 283 26.60 4.93 0.47
N VAL A 284 25.35 5.27 0.85
CA VAL A 284 24.21 4.34 0.76
C VAL A 284 23.92 3.90 -0.67
N VAL A 285 23.95 4.83 -1.63
CA VAL A 285 23.73 4.53 -3.05
C VAL A 285 24.81 3.58 -3.58
N GLU A 286 26.07 3.86 -3.28
CA GLU A 286 27.22 3.05 -3.70
C GLU A 286 27.17 1.64 -3.10
N ASP A 287 26.95 1.53 -1.79
CA ASP A 287 26.84 0.24 -1.09
C ASP A 287 25.68 -0.60 -1.66
N THR A 288 24.54 0.04 -1.91
CA THR A 288 23.36 -0.64 -2.49
C THR A 288 23.63 -1.16 -3.90
N LEU A 289 24.34 -0.39 -4.73
CA LEU A 289 24.75 -0.81 -6.08
C LEU A 289 25.75 -1.97 -6.02
N LEU A 290 26.73 -1.92 -5.12
CA LEU A 290 27.71 -3.00 -4.93
C LEU A 290 27.05 -4.29 -4.44
N ASP A 291 26.15 -4.20 -3.47
CA ASP A 291 25.41 -5.35 -2.96
C ASP A 291 24.51 -5.97 -4.03
N TYR A 292 23.89 -5.15 -4.87
CA TYR A 292 23.12 -5.61 -6.01
C TYR A 292 24.00 -6.37 -7.02
N GLN A 293 25.16 -5.81 -7.39
CA GLN A 293 26.12 -6.46 -8.30
C GLN A 293 26.61 -7.82 -7.77
N ARG A 294 26.94 -7.90 -6.47
CA ARG A 294 27.34 -9.15 -5.81
C ARG A 294 26.23 -10.20 -5.83
N SER A 295 24.99 -9.76 -5.62
CA SER A 295 23.83 -10.66 -5.64
C SER A 295 23.53 -11.19 -7.03
N SER A 296 23.72 -10.37 -8.09
CA SER A 296 23.50 -10.79 -9.47
C SER A 296 24.56 -11.75 -10.01
N SER A 297 25.79 -11.72 -9.48
CA SER A 297 26.89 -12.54 -9.99
C SER A 297 26.82 -14.02 -9.61
N HIS A 298 25.91 -14.41 -8.70
CA HIS A 298 25.84 -15.78 -8.17
C HIS A 298 24.93 -16.71 -8.98
N ASP A 299 24.13 -16.17 -9.91
CA ASP A 299 23.39 -16.98 -10.87
C ASP A 299 24.32 -17.32 -12.06
N ASP A 300 24.84 -18.55 -12.09
CA ASP A 300 25.76 -19.13 -13.10
C ASP A 300 25.25 -19.12 -14.56
N SER A 301 24.14 -18.41 -14.85
CA SER A 301 23.75 -18.09 -16.22
C SER A 301 24.69 -16.99 -16.76
N ASN A 302 25.74 -17.42 -17.46
CA ASN A 302 26.87 -16.65 -18.00
C ASN A 302 26.57 -15.39 -18.84
N ASN A 303 25.35 -14.85 -18.88
CA ASN A 303 24.96 -13.72 -19.73
C ASN A 303 24.21 -12.58 -19.01
N ALA A 304 24.01 -12.63 -17.69
CA ALA A 304 23.35 -11.53 -16.97
C ALA A 304 24.39 -10.48 -16.55
N GLU A 305 24.78 -9.60 -17.47
CA GLU A 305 25.59 -8.42 -17.13
C GLU A 305 24.82 -7.56 -16.10
N PRO A 306 25.41 -7.20 -14.94
CA PRO A 306 24.70 -6.69 -13.76
C PRO A 306 23.80 -5.47 -14.02
N TYR A 307 24.13 -4.65 -15.01
CA TYR A 307 23.25 -3.68 -15.64
C TYR A 307 23.96 -3.18 -16.90
N ASN A 308 23.23 -3.03 -18.01
CA ASN A 308 23.81 -2.49 -19.23
C ASN A 308 24.00 -0.97 -19.05
N GLY A 309 25.23 -0.56 -18.72
CA GLY A 309 25.58 0.84 -18.48
C GLY A 309 25.30 1.74 -19.69
N VAL A 310 25.47 1.21 -20.91
CA VAL A 310 25.16 1.93 -22.16
C VAL A 310 23.65 2.19 -22.25
N ASP A 311 22.85 1.17 -22.00
CA ASP A 311 21.39 1.28 -22.00
C ASP A 311 20.87 2.26 -20.93
N ALA A 312 21.43 2.21 -19.72
CA ALA A 312 21.07 3.13 -18.64
C ALA A 312 21.42 4.57 -19.01
N LEU A 313 22.58 4.79 -19.63
CA LEU A 313 23.01 6.11 -20.09
C LEU A 313 22.09 6.65 -21.19
N ILE A 314 21.74 5.83 -22.19
CA ILE A 314 20.80 6.22 -23.25
C ILE A 314 19.44 6.57 -22.63
N MET A 315 18.91 5.71 -21.74
CA MET A 315 17.63 5.97 -21.08
C MET A 315 17.64 7.28 -20.29
N ALA A 316 18.69 7.52 -19.50
CA ALA A 316 18.84 8.76 -18.75
C ALA A 316 18.96 10.00 -19.66
N ALA A 317 19.46 9.85 -20.89
CA ALA A 317 19.61 10.95 -21.84
C ALA A 317 18.34 11.24 -22.66
N ILE A 318 17.46 10.24 -22.86
CA ILE A 318 16.23 10.39 -23.67
C ILE A 318 14.98 10.67 -22.82
N ASP A 319 14.96 10.23 -21.56
CA ASP A 319 13.80 10.37 -20.69
C ASP A 319 13.79 11.76 -20.04
N GLU A 320 12.90 12.63 -20.51
CA GLU A 320 12.75 14.00 -20.00
C GLU A 320 12.39 14.07 -18.51
N SER A 321 11.84 12.97 -17.95
CA SER A 321 11.56 12.88 -16.52
C SER A 321 12.81 12.61 -15.69
N VAL A 322 13.94 12.22 -16.29
CA VAL A 322 15.20 11.95 -15.60
C VAL A 322 16.09 13.19 -15.63
N HIS A 323 16.56 13.60 -14.46
CA HIS A 323 17.46 14.75 -14.31
C HIS A 323 18.84 14.45 -14.92
N LEU A 324 19.48 15.48 -15.53
CA LEU A 324 20.78 15.37 -16.20
C LEU A 324 21.90 14.86 -15.29
N ASP A 325 21.79 15.05 -13.98
CA ASP A 325 22.71 14.49 -12.98
C ASP A 325 22.85 12.96 -13.09
N CYS A 326 21.82 12.25 -13.57
CA CYS A 326 21.91 10.81 -13.83
C CYS A 326 22.96 10.49 -14.90
N VAL A 327 23.01 11.27 -15.98
CA VAL A 327 24.01 11.11 -17.06
C VAL A 327 25.41 11.35 -16.51
N TYR A 328 25.61 12.42 -15.75
CA TYR A 328 26.90 12.70 -15.11
C TYR A 328 27.31 11.63 -14.10
N PHE A 329 26.36 11.13 -13.32
CA PHE A 329 26.57 10.05 -12.35
C PHE A 329 27.03 8.77 -13.06
N LEU A 330 26.34 8.36 -14.12
CA LEU A 330 26.70 7.17 -14.91
C LEU A 330 28.08 7.30 -15.58
N LEU A 331 28.37 8.44 -16.19
CA LEU A 331 29.67 8.71 -16.82
C LEU A 331 30.83 8.69 -15.81
N ARG A 332 30.61 9.22 -14.60
CA ARG A 332 31.62 9.20 -13.55
C ARG A 332 31.90 7.79 -13.03
N ARG A 333 30.88 6.93 -12.99
CA ARG A 333 31.01 5.53 -12.55
C ARG A 333 31.65 4.62 -13.59
N GLN A 334 31.32 4.82 -14.86
CA GLN A 334 31.81 4.02 -15.98
C GLN A 334 32.31 4.93 -17.10
N PRO A 335 33.51 5.53 -16.97
CA PRO A 335 34.01 6.47 -17.97
C PRO A 335 34.24 5.84 -19.36
N ASP A 336 34.36 4.51 -19.44
CA ASP A 336 34.50 3.74 -20.67
C ASP A 336 33.17 3.48 -21.39
N VAL A 337 32.02 3.83 -20.80
CA VAL A 337 30.69 3.58 -21.37
C VAL A 337 30.49 4.23 -22.74
N LEU A 338 31.09 5.42 -22.95
CA LEU A 338 31.02 6.11 -24.24
C LEU A 338 31.82 5.39 -25.32
N VAL A 339 32.97 4.82 -24.96
CA VAL A 339 33.79 4.03 -25.89
C VAL A 339 33.03 2.75 -26.27
N LYS A 340 32.38 2.10 -25.30
CA LYS A 340 31.53 0.93 -25.55
C LYS A 340 30.37 1.25 -26.50
N LEU A 341 29.69 2.38 -26.28
CA LEU A 341 28.61 2.85 -27.13
C LEU A 341 29.09 3.08 -28.58
N LEU A 342 30.23 3.72 -28.77
CA LEU A 342 30.81 3.96 -30.10
C LEU A 342 31.21 2.64 -30.79
N SER A 343 31.83 1.70 -30.06
CA SER A 343 32.23 0.40 -30.62
C SER A 343 31.03 -0.44 -31.08
N GLN A 344 29.89 -0.38 -30.39
CA GLN A 344 28.67 -1.09 -30.78
C GLN A 344 28.07 -0.56 -32.08
N SER A 345 28.23 0.73 -32.37
CA SER A 345 27.71 1.35 -33.60
C SER A 345 28.50 0.95 -34.87
N SER A 346 29.76 0.53 -34.70
CA SER A 346 30.64 0.16 -35.82
C SER A 346 30.43 -1.29 -36.28
N SER A 347 29.95 -2.18 -35.41
CA SER A 347 29.81 -3.61 -35.70
C SER A 347 28.54 -3.98 -36.50
N SER A 348 27.62 -3.06 -36.75
CA SER A 348 26.34 -3.35 -37.41
C SER A 348 26.29 -3.10 -38.92
N ASN A 349 27.41 -2.71 -39.56
CA ASN A 349 27.40 -2.28 -40.97
C ASN A 349 28.04 -3.26 -41.99
N ASP A 350 28.58 -4.41 -41.57
CA ASP A 350 29.41 -5.25 -42.46
C ASP A 350 28.77 -6.54 -42.99
N ASP A 351 27.50 -6.85 -42.68
CA ASP A 351 26.89 -8.16 -43.03
C ASP A 351 25.79 -8.16 -44.13
N ASP A 352 25.46 -7.03 -44.76
CA ASP A 352 24.31 -6.96 -45.72
C ASP A 352 24.68 -6.97 -47.23
N ASP A 353 25.96 -7.12 -47.60
CA ASP A 353 26.41 -6.96 -49.00
C ASP A 353 26.73 -8.27 -49.74
N ASN A 354 26.16 -9.42 -49.34
CA ASN A 354 26.44 -10.70 -50.01
C ASN A 354 25.22 -11.58 -50.34
N ILE A 355 24.15 -11.00 -50.89
CA ILE A 355 23.15 -11.77 -51.66
C ILE A 355 23.49 -11.66 -53.15
N ILE A 356 24.42 -12.51 -53.57
CA ILE A 356 24.60 -12.90 -54.97
C ILE A 356 23.44 -13.83 -55.33
N SER A 357 22.55 -13.30 -56.17
CA SER A 357 21.77 -13.97 -57.22
C SER A 357 22.01 -15.47 -57.41
N HIS A 358 20.95 -16.27 -57.21
CA HIS A 358 20.79 -17.49 -57.98
C HIS A 358 19.37 -17.59 -58.54
N ASP A 359 19.29 -17.34 -59.84
CA ASP A 359 18.15 -17.60 -60.71
C ASP A 359 17.93 -19.10 -60.94
N GLY A 360 16.66 -19.45 -61.13
CA GLY A 360 16.13 -20.65 -61.79
C GLY A 360 15.60 -21.73 -60.83
N ASP A 361 14.51 -22.43 -61.07
CA ASP A 361 13.49 -22.41 -62.14
C ASP A 361 12.36 -23.38 -61.70
N ASP A 362 11.15 -23.13 -62.19
CA ASP A 362 9.98 -24.02 -62.37
C ASP A 362 9.44 -24.98 -61.29
N GLY A 363 8.12 -24.85 -61.01
CA GLY A 363 7.38 -25.91 -60.31
C GLY A 363 5.94 -25.59 -59.90
N ILE A 364 5.05 -25.48 -60.88
CA ILE A 364 3.57 -25.54 -60.81
C ILE A 364 3.02 -26.43 -59.67
N SER A 365 2.10 -25.92 -58.84
CA SER A 365 0.81 -26.59 -58.56
C SER A 365 -0.16 -25.73 -57.75
N SER A 366 -1.34 -25.59 -58.34
CA SER A 366 -2.61 -25.06 -57.84
C SER A 366 -3.08 -25.67 -56.51
N GLY A 367 -3.64 -24.83 -55.64
CA GLY A 367 -4.31 -25.28 -54.41
C GLY A 367 -5.17 -24.20 -53.79
N ILE A 368 -6.31 -23.93 -54.43
CA ILE A 368 -7.44 -23.15 -53.90
C ILE A 368 -7.82 -23.68 -52.50
N ASN A 369 -7.98 -22.80 -51.51
CA ASN A 369 -9.13 -22.87 -50.62
C ASN A 369 -9.40 -21.58 -49.84
N ASN A 370 -10.60 -21.07 -50.10
CA ASN A 370 -11.36 -20.11 -49.33
C ASN A 370 -11.47 -20.53 -47.85
N SER A 371 -11.38 -19.55 -46.96
CA SER A 371 -12.36 -19.43 -45.87
C SER A 371 -12.34 -18.03 -45.28
N SER A 372 -13.40 -17.31 -45.64
CA SER A 372 -14.04 -16.21 -44.94
C SER A 372 -14.01 -16.36 -43.42
N ASN A 373 -13.68 -15.30 -42.67
CA ASN A 373 -14.66 -14.77 -41.71
C ASN A 373 -14.36 -13.35 -41.21
N SER A 374 -15.30 -12.47 -41.56
CA SER A 374 -15.86 -11.37 -40.78
C SER A 374 -15.45 -11.29 -39.29
N ASN A 375 -15.01 -10.11 -38.84
CA ASN A 375 -15.88 -9.29 -37.97
C ASN A 375 -15.39 -7.85 -37.79
N ASN A 376 -16.30 -6.95 -38.13
CA ASN A 376 -16.33 -5.52 -37.80
C ASN A 376 -16.36 -5.31 -36.29
N GLY A 377 -15.58 -4.35 -35.80
CA GLY A 377 -15.66 -3.84 -34.43
C GLY A 377 -15.38 -2.34 -34.39
N HIS A 378 -16.44 -1.55 -34.48
CA HIS A 378 -16.44 -0.10 -34.36
C HIS A 378 -15.81 0.40 -33.04
N SER A 379 -14.74 1.18 -33.13
CA SER A 379 -14.28 2.02 -32.02
C SER A 379 -14.73 3.46 -32.25
N ARG A 380 -15.78 3.84 -31.51
CA ARG A 380 -16.30 5.21 -31.39
C ARG A 380 -15.26 6.09 -30.69
N SER A 381 -14.71 7.06 -31.42
CA SER A 381 -14.00 8.20 -30.87
C SER A 381 -14.97 9.09 -30.08
N ARG A 382 -14.85 9.11 -28.75
CA ARG A 382 -15.51 10.12 -27.90
C ARG A 382 -14.51 11.23 -27.57
N SER A 383 -14.68 12.33 -28.29
CA SER A 383 -14.32 13.68 -27.87
C SER A 383 -14.82 13.94 -26.44
N ARG A 384 -13.95 14.49 -25.58
CA ARG A 384 -14.36 15.25 -24.40
C ARG A 384 -13.68 16.60 -24.45
N ASP A 385 -14.47 17.59 -24.83
CA ASP A 385 -14.26 18.99 -24.53
C ASP A 385 -14.35 19.24 -23.03
N LYS A 386 -13.41 20.06 -22.54
CA LYS A 386 -13.51 21.19 -21.61
C LYS A 386 -14.29 21.01 -20.28
N ASP A 387 -13.66 21.42 -19.19
CA ASP A 387 -14.03 22.69 -18.55
C ASP A 387 -13.02 23.11 -17.48
N ASP A 388 -12.50 24.32 -17.67
CA ASP A 388 -11.76 25.13 -16.71
C ASP A 388 -12.66 25.49 -15.52
N ASN A 389 -12.16 25.30 -14.31
CA ASN A 389 -12.65 26.09 -13.18
C ASN A 389 -11.53 26.33 -12.17
N SER A 390 -10.91 27.51 -12.30
CA SER A 390 -9.94 28.07 -11.38
C SER A 390 -10.62 28.52 -10.08
N VAL A 391 -10.31 27.86 -8.97
CA VAL A 391 -10.68 28.35 -7.63
C VAL A 391 -9.48 29.09 -7.04
N VAL A 392 -9.70 30.37 -6.81
CA VAL A 392 -8.84 31.32 -6.11
C VAL A 392 -8.66 30.86 -4.66
N VAL A 393 -7.42 30.57 -4.25
CA VAL A 393 -7.06 30.39 -2.84
C VAL A 393 -6.36 31.65 -2.36
N ASN A 394 -6.99 32.32 -1.40
CA ASN A 394 -6.44 33.48 -0.71
C ASN A 394 -5.30 33.06 0.23
N GLU A 395 -4.18 33.72 0.05
CA GLU A 395 -2.96 33.66 0.83
C GLU A 395 -3.04 34.65 2.00
N ALA A 396 -2.89 34.18 3.25
CA ALA A 396 -2.78 35.06 4.41
C ALA A 396 -1.82 34.47 5.47
N MET A 397 -0.56 34.91 5.34
CA MET A 397 0.37 35.38 6.37
C MET A 397 0.71 34.53 7.61
N MET A 398 2.02 34.26 7.68
CA MET A 398 2.84 33.89 8.83
C MET A 398 2.73 34.85 10.02
N VAL A 399 2.83 34.29 11.24
CA VAL A 399 3.57 34.92 12.36
C VAL A 399 4.29 33.84 13.19
N ASN A 400 5.62 33.90 13.17
CA ASN A 400 6.55 33.12 14.00
C ASN A 400 6.54 33.58 15.46
N GLY A 401 6.55 32.63 16.41
CA GLY A 401 6.72 32.89 17.84
C GLY A 401 7.58 31.84 18.55
N ASN A 402 8.87 32.14 18.74
CA ASN A 402 9.85 31.35 19.48
C ASN A 402 9.54 31.30 21.00
N PRO A 403 9.60 30.13 21.69
CA PRO A 403 9.65 30.11 23.15
C PRO A 403 11.08 29.89 23.69
N LYS A 404 11.46 30.80 24.58
CA LYS A 404 12.70 30.84 25.37
C LYS A 404 12.85 29.61 26.27
N LYS A 405 14.02 28.95 26.19
CA LYS A 405 14.47 27.89 27.11
C LYS A 405 14.59 28.41 28.55
N LYS A 406 13.84 27.83 29.49
CA LYS A 406 13.92 28.12 30.94
C LYS A 406 14.70 26.99 31.65
N LYS A 407 15.92 27.32 32.08
CA LYS A 407 16.85 26.45 32.80
C LYS A 407 16.36 26.22 34.23
N ARG A 408 15.94 25.01 34.58
CA ARG A 408 15.58 24.62 35.97
C ARG A 408 16.80 24.06 36.70
N ARG A 409 17.23 24.75 37.76
CA ARG A 409 18.20 24.28 38.77
C ARG A 409 17.54 23.18 39.61
N ARG A 410 18.14 21.99 39.65
CA ARG A 410 17.90 21.00 40.72
C ARG A 410 18.64 21.45 41.98
N LYS A 411 17.96 21.31 43.12
CA LYS A 411 18.46 21.61 44.46
C LYS A 411 18.49 20.27 45.19
N ASP A 412 19.68 19.77 45.46
CA ASP A 412 19.89 18.59 46.29
C ASP A 412 19.55 18.92 47.75
N ARG A 413 18.90 17.97 48.41
CA ARG A 413 18.81 17.92 49.87
C ARG A 413 18.84 16.45 50.31
N GLY A 414 19.83 16.19 51.16
CA GLY A 414 19.70 15.47 52.43
C GLY A 414 19.48 13.98 52.33
#